data_AF-A0AAW0TA25-F1
#
_entry.id   AF-A0AAW0TA25-F1
#
_cell.length_a   1.000
_cell.length_b   1.000
_cell.length_c   1.000
_cell.angle_alpha   90.00
_cell.angle_beta   90.00
_cell.angle_gamma   90.00
#
_symmetry.space_group_name_H-M   'P 1'
#
loop_
_entity.id
_entity.type
_entity.pdbx_description
1 polymer ?
#
loop_
_entity_poly.entity_id
_entity_poly.type
_entity_poly.pdbx_seq_one_letter_code
_entity_poly.pdbx_strand_id
1 'polypeptide(L)'
;MGTPLFAAAAITADLWSIEPAPFYSGVVARMFFNHVKIDRKLMLGILVPLTGYYLGSLLDRTETNRLVMFRDKSALYGRELAPGEKPSWP
;
A
#
# COMPACT_ATOMS: atom_id res chain seq x y z
N MET A 1 22.38 -51.07 -24.39
CA MET A 1 20.96 -50.99 -24.02
C MET A 1 20.92 -50.55 -22.56
N GLY A 2 20.50 -49.37 -22.13
CA GLY A 2 20.02 -48.14 -22.74
C GLY A 2 19.74 -47.26 -21.51
N THR A 3 20.38 -46.10 -21.41
CA THR A 3 20.04 -45.11 -20.37
C THR A 3 18.54 -44.81 -20.49
N PRO A 4 17.76 -44.78 -19.39
CA PRO A 4 16.38 -44.33 -19.52
C PRO A 4 16.41 -42.83 -19.79
N LEU A 5 16.26 -42.49 -21.07
CA LEU A 5 15.96 -41.19 -21.68
C LEU A 5 14.78 -40.43 -21.04
N PHE A 6 14.21 -40.95 -19.93
CA PHE A 6 13.09 -40.37 -19.20
C PHE A 6 13.50 -39.42 -18.06
N ALA A 7 14.75 -39.47 -17.58
CA ALA A 7 15.19 -38.57 -16.50
C ALA A 7 15.46 -37.12 -16.99
N ALA A 8 15.76 -36.93 -18.29
CA ALA A 8 16.04 -35.61 -18.84
C ALA A 8 14.77 -34.82 -19.22
N ALA A 9 13.65 -35.51 -19.50
CA ALA A 9 12.41 -34.87 -19.95
C ALA A 9 11.64 -34.17 -18.82
N ALA A 10 11.85 -34.56 -17.56
CA ALA A 10 11.17 -33.96 -16.40
C ALA A 10 11.77 -32.59 -15.99
N ILE A 11 12.97 -32.25 -16.46
CA ILE A 11 13.63 -30.97 -16.10
C ILE A 11 13.33 -29.87 -17.14
N THR A 12 12.94 -30.24 -18.36
CA THR A 12 12.79 -29.27 -19.47
C THR A 12 11.37 -28.78 -19.71
N ALA A 13 10.36 -29.32 -19.02
CA ALA A 13 8.95 -28.90 -19.18
C ALA A 13 8.50 -27.86 -18.14
N ASP A 14 9.22 -27.71 -17.03
CA ASP A 14 8.76 -26.93 -15.87
C ASP A 14 9.34 -25.51 -15.80
N LEU A 15 9.97 -25.02 -16.89
CA LEU A 15 10.53 -23.66 -16.93
C LEU A 15 9.57 -22.59 -17.51
N TRP A 16 8.35 -22.97 -17.89
CA TRP A 16 7.32 -22.01 -18.34
C TRP A 16 6.03 -22.03 -17.49
N SER A 17 5.90 -22.97 -16.56
CA SER A 17 4.75 -23.05 -15.66
C SER A 17 5.04 -22.34 -14.34
N ILE A 18 5.15 -21.01 -14.41
CA ILE A 18 4.98 -20.16 -13.23
C ILE A 18 3.48 -20.15 -12.92
N GLU A 19 2.98 -21.23 -12.32
CA GLU A 19 1.71 -21.18 -11.61
C GLU A 19 1.97 -20.46 -10.28
N PRO A 20 1.24 -19.38 -9.93
CA PRO A 20 1.31 -18.83 -8.59
C PRO A 20 0.66 -19.83 -7.64
N ALA A 21 1.47 -20.73 -7.08
CA ALA A 21 1.01 -21.77 -6.16
C ALA A 21 0.11 -21.16 -5.07
N PRO A 22 -1.18 -21.57 -4.95
CA PRO A 22 -2.10 -21.04 -3.96
C PRO A 22 -1.93 -21.77 -2.63
N PHE A 23 -0.70 -21.93 -2.13
CA PHE A 23 -0.45 -22.65 -0.88
C PHE A 23 0.74 -22.04 -0.14
N TYR A 24 0.53 -20.84 0.39
CA TYR A 24 1.24 -20.41 1.59
C TYR A 24 0.86 -21.37 2.71
N SER A 25 1.67 -22.41 2.89
CA SER A 25 1.52 -23.34 4.00
C SER A 25 1.56 -22.54 5.31
N GLY A 26 0.58 -22.77 6.18
CA GLY A 26 0.49 -22.06 7.45
C GLY A 26 1.76 -22.19 8.31
N VAL A 27 2.64 -23.14 8.00
CA VAL A 27 3.94 -23.34 8.65
C VAL A 27 4.94 -22.23 8.29
N VAL A 28 5.01 -21.81 7.02
CA VAL A 28 5.90 -20.72 6.59
C VAL A 28 5.39 -19.38 7.12
N ALA A 29 4.07 -19.13 7.02
CA ALA A 29 3.46 -17.96 7.63
C ALA A 29 3.70 -17.90 9.15
N ARG A 30 3.54 -19.04 9.85
CA ARG A 30 3.84 -19.14 11.28
C ARG A 30 5.32 -18.90 11.59
N MET A 31 6.25 -19.35 10.75
CA MET A 31 7.69 -19.13 10.95
C MET A 31 8.05 -17.63 10.88
N PHE A 32 7.42 -16.87 9.98
CA PHE A 32 7.66 -15.42 9.87
C PHE A 32 6.96 -14.60 10.97
N PHE A 33 5.73 -14.95 11.36
CA PHE A 33 4.97 -14.18 12.36
C PHE A 33 5.22 -14.61 13.83
N ASN A 34 6.03 -15.64 14.09
CA ASN A 34 6.30 -16.14 15.45
C ASN A 34 7.29 -15.26 16.26
N HIS A 35 7.99 -14.31 15.62
CA HIS A 35 8.96 -13.45 16.31
C HIS A 35 8.40 -12.10 16.80
N VAL A 36 7.19 -11.73 16.38
CA VAL A 36 6.59 -10.44 16.75
C VAL A 36 5.64 -10.63 17.93
N LYS A 37 6.17 -10.52 19.15
CA LYS A 37 5.35 -10.42 20.35
C LYS A 37 4.86 -8.98 20.50
N ILE A 38 3.63 -8.71 20.06
CA ILE A 38 3.02 -7.39 20.20
C ILE A 38 2.43 -7.28 21.61
N ASP A 39 3.14 -6.61 22.52
CA ASP A 39 2.59 -6.28 23.82
C ASP A 39 1.48 -5.24 23.68
N ARG A 40 0.39 -5.36 24.47
CA ARG A 40 -0.74 -4.40 24.42
C ARG A 40 -0.28 -2.96 24.62
N LYS A 41 0.79 -2.75 25.41
CA LYS A 41 1.41 -1.45 25.65
C LYS A 41 2.11 -0.89 24.41
N LEU A 42 2.84 -1.73 23.67
CA LEU A 42 3.48 -1.36 22.41
C LEU A 42 2.43 -1.09 21.32
N MET A 43 1.37 -1.91 21.29
CA MET A 43 0.25 -1.73 20.38
C MET A 43 -0.42 -0.37 20.60
N LEU A 44 -0.77 -0.01 21.84
CA LEU A 44 -1.34 1.29 22.16
C LEU A 44 -0.36 2.44 21.87
N GLY A 45 0.93 2.26 22.19
CA GLY A 45 1.96 3.28 21.97
C GLY A 45 2.21 3.62 20.50
N ILE A 46 2.00 2.68 19.57
CA ILE A 46 2.22 2.89 18.13
C ILE A 46 0.89 3.16 17.40
N LEU A 47 -0.16 2.41 17.75
CA LEU A 47 -1.46 2.52 17.10
C LEU A 47 -2.07 3.90 17.34
N VAL A 48 -2.07 4.39 18.59
CA VAL A 48 -2.70 5.68 18.93
C VAL A 48 -2.10 6.86 18.15
N PRO A 49 -0.77 7.09 18.10
CA PRO A 49 -0.22 8.20 17.33
C PRO A 49 -0.43 8.01 15.82
N LEU A 50 -0.32 6.78 15.28
CA LEU A 50 -0.54 6.54 13.86
C LEU A 50 -2.00 6.77 13.45
N THR A 51 -2.95 6.21 14.19
CA THR A 51 -4.38 6.39 13.91
C THR A 51 -4.81 7.83 14.16
N GLY A 52 -4.29 8.47 15.22
CA GLY A 52 -4.59 9.86 15.53
C GLY A 52 -4.09 10.81 14.45
N TYR A 53 -2.83 10.64 14.02
CA TYR A 53 -2.27 11.43 12.92
C TYR A 53 -3.02 11.21 11.61
N TYR A 54 -3.29 9.95 11.26
CA TYR A 54 -3.96 9.63 10.01
C TYR A 54 -5.39 10.16 9.97
N LEU A 55 -6.19 9.88 11.00
CA LEU A 55 -7.56 10.37 11.09
C LEU A 55 -7.62 11.90 11.19
N GLY A 56 -6.70 12.50 11.95
CA GLY A 56 -6.56 13.96 12.03
C GLY A 56 -6.27 14.58 10.67
N SER A 57 -5.31 14.03 9.92
CA SER A 57 -4.97 14.51 8.58
C SER A 57 -6.11 14.33 7.58
N LEU A 58 -6.88 13.24 7.69
CA LEU A 58 -8.07 13.06 6.86
C LEU A 58 -9.13 14.11 7.16
N LEU A 59 -9.43 14.36 8.43
CA LEU A 59 -10.42 15.36 8.83
C LEU A 59 -10.01 16.78 8.37
N ASP A 60 -8.74 17.13 8.54
CA ASP A 60 -8.19 18.41 8.12
C ASP A 60 -8.34 18.66 6.61
N ARG A 61 -8.08 17.63 5.79
CA ARG A 61 -8.30 17.69 4.34
C ARG A 61 -9.78 17.87 4.00
N THR A 62 -10.69 17.21 4.73
CA THR A 62 -12.13 17.38 4.48
C THR A 62 -12.63 18.78 4.80
N GLU A 63 -12.09 19.42 5.84
CA GLU A 63 -12.42 20.81 6.16
C GLU A 63 -11.78 21.79 5.17
N THR A 64 -10.55 21.55 4.74
CA THR A 64 -9.90 22.38 3.71
C THR A 64 -10.72 22.39 2.42
N ASN A 65 -11.25 21.23 2.01
CA ASN A 65 -12.16 21.13 0.86
C ASN A 65 -13.47 21.94 1.02
N ARG A 66 -13.93 22.19 2.25
CA ARG A 66 -15.11 23.04 2.51
C ARG A 66 -14.77 24.54 2.42
N LEU A 67 -13.51 24.90 2.61
CA LEU A 67 -13.02 26.28 2.66
C LEU A 67 -12.51 26.80 1.30
N VAL A 68 -12.74 26.07 0.21
CA VAL A 68 -12.25 26.41 -1.14
C VAL A 68 -13.02 27.54 -1.83
N MET A 69 -14.07 28.10 -1.22
CA MET A 69 -14.95 29.08 -1.89
C MET A 69 -14.24 30.39 -2.29
N PHE A 70 -13.24 30.80 -1.50
CA PHE A 70 -12.41 31.98 -1.72
C PHE A 70 -11.07 31.68 -2.41
N ARG A 71 -10.89 30.44 -2.88
CA ARG A 71 -9.68 30.02 -3.59
C ARG A 71 -9.55 30.82 -4.89
N ASP A 72 -8.34 31.32 -5.13
CA ASP A 72 -7.96 32.10 -6.33
C ASP A 72 -8.85 33.33 -6.59
N LYS A 73 -9.51 33.86 -5.55
CA LYS A 73 -10.38 35.06 -5.62
C LYS A 73 -9.94 36.21 -4.71
N SER A 74 -8.82 36.06 -4.00
CA SER A 74 -8.31 37.12 -3.12
C SER A 74 -7.64 38.23 -3.93
N ALA A 75 -7.59 39.45 -3.39
CA ALA A 75 -7.00 40.59 -4.09
C ALA A 75 -5.49 40.41 -4.42
N LEU A 76 -4.78 39.56 -3.68
CA LEU A 76 -3.35 39.31 -3.85
C LEU A 76 -3.04 38.11 -4.76
N TYR A 77 -3.88 37.08 -4.75
CA TYR A 77 -3.64 35.81 -5.47
C TYR A 77 -4.74 35.47 -6.47
N GLY A 78 -5.59 36.44 -6.81
CA GLY A 78 -6.62 36.29 -7.83
C GLY A 78 -5.99 36.09 -9.20
N ARG A 79 -6.21 34.93 -9.82
CA ARG A 79 -5.72 34.61 -11.16
C ARG A 79 -6.74 33.81 -11.94
N GLU A 80 -6.79 34.04 -13.26
CA GLU A 80 -7.50 33.16 -14.17
C GLU A 80 -6.67 31.89 -14.39
N LEU A 81 -7.25 30.73 -14.10
CA LEU A 81 -6.57 29.45 -14.34
C LEU A 81 -6.66 29.08 -15.82
N ALA A 82 -5.56 28.59 -16.38
CA ALA A 82 -5.58 28.02 -17.72
C ALA A 82 -6.50 26.77 -17.76
N PRO A 83 -7.12 26.44 -18.91
CA PRO A 83 -7.98 25.27 -19.02
C PRO A 83 -7.20 24.00 -18.68
N GLY A 84 -7.52 23.37 -17.55
CA GLY A 84 -6.87 22.15 -17.05
C GLY A 84 -5.84 22.36 -15.95
N GLU A 85 -5.57 23.59 -15.51
CA GLU A 85 -4.66 23.84 -14.39
C GLU A 85 -5.31 23.44 -13.05
N LYS A 86 -4.56 22.71 -12.22
CA LYS A 86 -5.02 22.39 -10.87
C LYS A 86 -5.04 23.66 -10.02
N PRO A 87 -6.04 23.79 -9.12
CA PRO A 87 -6.13 24.92 -8.21
C PRO A 87 -4.88 25.04 -7.32
N SER A 88 -4.61 26.26 -6.85
CA SER A 88 -3.33 26.60 -6.19
C SER A 88 -3.07 25.83 -4.89
N TRP A 89 -4.12 25.39 -4.20
CA TRP A 89 -4.04 24.54 -3.01
C TRP A 89 -5.30 23.64 -2.95
N PRO A 90 -5.21 22.47 -2.28
CA PRO A 90 -6.32 21.52 -2.20
C PRO A 90 -7.60 22.17 -1.65
#